data_AF-A0A849TLE7-F1
#
_entry.id   AF-A0A849TLE7-F1
#
_cell.length_a   1.000
_cell.length_b   1.000
_cell.length_c   1.000
_cell.angle_alpha   90.00
_cell.angle_beta   90.00
_cell.angle_gamma   90.00
#
_symmetry.space_group_name_H-M   'P 1'
#
loop_
_entity.id
_entity.type
_entity.pdbx_description
1 polymer ?
#
loop_
_entity_poly.entity_id
_entity_poly.type
_entity_poly.pdbx_seq_one_letter_code
_entity_poly.pdbx_strand_id
1 'polypeptide(L)' 'MKSWFTHLDQTCMFTQRSICHVRGGIAKKSMIHNSATPNIQIDAETYEVRANGELLVCEPAKSLPMTQRYFLF' A
#
# COMPACT_ATOMS: atom_id res chain seq x y z
N MET A 1 -16.49 15.78 42.13
CA MET A 1 -16.12 16.66 41.00
C MET A 1 -14.85 16.08 40.37
N LYS A 2 -14.76 15.46 39.19
CA LYS A 2 -15.68 14.99 38.15
C LYS A 2 -14.96 13.77 37.52
N SER A 3 -15.50 12.57 37.70
CA SER A 3 -15.06 11.29 37.13
C SER A 3 -15.54 11.09 35.67
N TRP A 4 -15.55 12.14 34.85
CA TRP A 4 -16.37 12.20 33.62
C TRP A 4 -15.58 12.09 32.31
N PHE A 5 -14.44 11.40 32.29
CA PHE A 5 -13.65 11.18 31.07
C PHE A 5 -13.50 9.69 30.68
N THR A 6 -14.59 8.93 30.82
CA THR A 6 -14.76 7.61 30.19
C THR A 6 -16.12 7.51 29.47
N HIS A 7 -16.43 8.52 28.65
CA HIS A 7 -17.43 8.42 27.58
C HIS A 7 -16.64 8.36 26.27
N LEU A 8 -16.28 7.19 25.76
CA LEU A 8 -17.08 6.45 24.78
C LEU A 8 -17.67 7.39 23.72
N ASP A 9 -17.02 7.46 22.55
CA ASP A 9 -17.58 7.27 21.20
C ASP A 9 -19.04 7.68 20.91
N GLN A 10 -19.59 8.70 21.57
CA GLN A 10 -21.02 9.05 21.49
C GLN A 10 -21.32 10.23 20.55
N THR A 11 -20.59 10.40 19.45
CA THR A 11 -20.96 11.35 18.38
C THR A 11 -21.45 10.71 17.09
N CYS A 12 -21.59 9.38 16.98
CA CYS A 12 -22.22 8.77 15.82
C CYS A 12 -23.52 8.02 16.15
N MET A 13 -24.56 8.77 16.51
CA MET A 13 -25.86 8.26 16.95
C MET A 13 -26.83 7.92 15.80
N PHE A 14 -26.37 7.66 14.56
CA PHE A 14 -27.26 7.32 13.43
C PHE A 14 -26.75 6.24 12.47
N THR A 15 -25.61 5.60 12.73
CA THR A 15 -25.04 4.61 11.80
C THR A 15 -25.19 3.19 12.34
N GLN A 16 -25.82 2.30 11.57
CA GLN A 16 -26.02 0.88 11.90
C GLN A 16 -24.72 0.04 11.90
N ARG A 17 -23.58 0.62 11.51
CA ARG A 17 -22.28 -0.07 11.36
C ARG A 17 -21.28 0.47 12.37
N SER A 18 -20.40 -0.41 12.85
CA SER A 18 -19.28 -0.06 13.72
C SER A 18 -18.35 0.95 13.04
N ILE A 19 -18.04 2.04 13.74
CA ILE A 19 -17.06 3.03 13.30
C ILE A 19 -15.74 2.73 13.99
N CYS A 20 -14.65 2.75 13.23
CA CYS A 20 -13.31 2.62 13.76
C CYS A 20 -12.43 3.81 13.33
N HIS A 21 -11.49 4.17 14.19
CA HIS A 21 -10.49 5.19 13.88
C HIS A 21 -9.46 4.64 12.89
N VAL A 22 -9.22 5.37 11.80
CA VAL A 22 -8.39 4.87 10.67
C VAL A 22 -6.94 5.36 10.68
N ARG A 23 -6.53 6.17 11.67
CA ARG A 23 -5.19 6.80 11.70
C ARG A 23 -4.21 6.02 12.57
N GLY A 24 -2.97 5.83 12.08
CA GLY A 24 -1.87 5.24 12.83
C GLY A 24 -0.52 5.30 12.09
N GLY A 25 0.59 5.37 12.85
CA GLY A 25 1.99 5.57 12.42
C GLY A 25 2.62 4.38 11.70
N ILE A 26 2.08 4.04 10.53
CA ILE A 26 2.60 3.01 9.64
C ILE A 26 3.80 3.55 8.84
N ALA A 27 4.76 2.66 8.58
CA ALA A 27 5.91 2.94 7.71
C ALA A 27 6.12 1.76 6.75
N LYS A 28 7.07 1.87 5.79
CA LYS A 28 7.36 0.80 4.82
C LYS A 28 7.59 -0.57 5.48
N LYS A 29 8.23 -0.58 6.67
CA LYS A 29 8.43 -1.77 7.50
C LYS A 29 7.15 -2.48 7.96
N SER A 30 6.02 -1.78 8.00
CA SER A 30 4.71 -2.32 8.40
C SER A 30 4.05 -3.14 7.29
N MET A 31 4.59 -3.15 6.06
CA MET A 31 4.09 -3.97 4.96
C MET A 31 4.48 -5.43 5.12
N ILE A 32 3.49 -6.30 5.36
CA ILE A 32 3.70 -7.75 5.41
C ILE A 32 4.12 -8.23 4.00
N HIS A 33 5.23 -8.97 3.93
CA HIS A 33 5.84 -9.48 2.69
C HIS A 33 6.41 -8.43 1.71
N ASN A 34 6.31 -7.11 1.98
CA ASN A 34 6.77 -6.07 1.05
C ASN A 34 7.44 -4.88 1.77
N SER A 35 8.25 -5.16 2.78
CA SER A 35 8.93 -4.17 3.61
C SER A 35 10.29 -3.71 3.10
N ALA A 36 10.76 -4.21 1.95
CA ALA A 36 12.09 -3.93 1.42
C ALA A 36 12.28 -2.42 1.10
N THR A 37 13.45 -1.89 1.48
CA THR A 37 13.89 -0.50 1.21
C THR A 37 15.26 -0.51 0.52
N PRO A 38 15.34 -0.86 -0.77
CA PRO A 38 16.61 -0.86 -1.51
C PRO A 38 17.10 0.57 -1.79
N ASN A 39 18.40 0.72 -2.03
CA ASN A 39 18.95 1.98 -2.56
C ASN A 39 18.69 2.04 -4.06
N ILE A 40 17.81 2.95 -4.48
CA ILE A 40 17.39 3.11 -5.88
C ILE A 40 18.18 4.28 -6.50
N GLN A 41 18.83 4.01 -7.62
CA GLN A 41 19.54 4.99 -8.43
C GLN A 41 18.92 5.04 -9.82
N ILE A 42 18.75 6.25 -10.35
CA ILE A 42 18.15 6.50 -11.66
C ILE A 42 19.12 7.38 -12.45
N ASP A 43 19.48 6.93 -13.64
CA ASP A 43 20.24 7.74 -14.59
C ASP A 43 19.29 8.73 -15.30
N ALA A 44 19.64 10.02 -15.33
CA ALA A 44 18.74 11.07 -15.81
C ALA A 44 18.61 11.14 -17.34
N GLU A 45 19.58 10.60 -18.07
CA GLU A 45 19.63 10.66 -19.53
C GLU A 45 19.03 9.39 -20.17
N THR A 46 19.36 8.23 -19.59
CA THR A 46 18.98 6.91 -20.13
C THR A 46 17.77 6.30 -19.43
N TYR A 47 17.34 6.84 -18.29
CA TYR A 47 16.28 6.32 -17.43
C TYR A 47 16.52 4.89 -16.92
N GLU A 48 17.78 4.42 -16.91
CA GLU A 48 18.13 3.15 -16.28
C GLU A 48 17.86 3.19 -14.77
N VAL A 49 17.13 2.19 -14.27
CA VAL A 49 16.81 2.05 -12.84
C VAL A 49 17.66 0.94 -12.25
N ARG A 50 18.44 1.26 -11.22
CA ARG A 50 19.27 0.30 -10.48
C ARG A 50 18.85 0.20 -9.03
N ALA A 51 18.75 -1.01 -8.49
CA ALA A 51 18.54 -1.26 -7.07
C ALA A 51 19.77 -1.98 -6.49
N ASN A 52 20.42 -1.37 -5.50
CA ASN A 52 21.66 -1.89 -4.92
C ASN A 52 22.75 -2.21 -5.96
N GLY A 53 22.78 -1.44 -7.06
CA GLY A 53 23.73 -1.62 -8.18
C GLY A 53 23.25 -2.57 -9.29
N GLU A 54 22.17 -3.34 -9.07
CA GLU A 54 21.61 -4.26 -10.05
C GLU A 54 20.60 -3.55 -10.97
N LEU A 55 20.72 -3.76 -12.30
CA LEU A 55 19.82 -3.18 -13.29
C LEU A 55 18.45 -3.87 -13.25
N LEU A 56 17.40 -3.09 -13.00
CA LEU A 56 16.03 -3.57 -12.99
C LEU A 56 15.42 -3.45 -14.39
N VAL A 57 15.46 -4.55 -15.15
CA VAL A 57 14.83 -4.66 -16.46
C VAL A 57 14.10 -5.99 -16.59
N CYS A 58 12.95 -5.97 -17.25
CA CYS A 58 12.21 -7.18 -17.60
C CYS A 58 11.72 -7.11 -19.04
N GLU A 59 11.76 -8.25 -19.72
CA GLU A 59 11.25 -8.35 -21.08
C GLU A 59 9.72 -8.21 -21.09
N PRO A 60 9.15 -7.52 -22.10
CA PRO A 60 7.71 -7.38 -22.20
C PRO A 60 7.04 -8.75 -22.41
N ALA A 61 6.00 -9.03 -21.62
CA ALA A 61 5.24 -10.26 -21.75
C ALA A 61 4.34 -10.24 -23.01
N LYS A 62 4.43 -11.27 -23.87
CA LYS A 62 3.61 -11.39 -25.09
C LYS A 62 2.15 -11.76 -24.83
N SER A 63 1.87 -12.42 -23.71
CA SER A 63 0.54 -12.86 -23.29
C SER A 63 0.50 -13.02 -21.78
N LEU A 64 -0.63 -12.70 -21.14
CA LEU A 64 -0.81 -12.83 -19.70
C LEU A 64 -1.91 -13.84 -19.36
N PRO A 65 -1.74 -14.65 -18.29
CA PRO A 65 -2.84 -15.44 -17.74
C PRO A 65 -3.95 -14.50 -17.23
N MET A 66 -5.17 -15.04 -17.06
CA MET A 66 -6.34 -14.29 -16.58
C MET A 66 -6.79 -13.13 -17.49
N THR A 67 -6.52 -13.21 -18.80
CA THR A 67 -6.98 -12.22 -19.79
C THR A 67 -8.04 -12.83 -20.72
N GLN A 68 -7.78 -12.95 -22.02
CA GLN A 68 -8.72 -13.32 -23.10
C GLN A 68 -9.56 -14.58 -22.84
N ARG A 69 -9.12 -15.47 -21.94
CA ARG A 69 -9.86 -16.70 -21.60
C ARG A 69 -11.04 -16.47 -20.65
N TYR A 70 -11.06 -15.36 -19.90
CA TYR A 70 -12.05 -15.11 -18.84
C TYR A 70 -12.94 -13.89 -19.12
N PHE A 71 -12.59 -13.07 -20.10
CA PHE A 71 -13.35 -11.89 -20.47
C PHE A 71 -13.99 -12.09 -21.85
N LEU A 72 -15.30 -11.83 -21.93
CA LEU A 72 -16.07 -11.98 -23.15
C LEU A 72 -15.78 -10.85 -24.16
N PHE A 73 -15.30 -9.70 -23.68
CA PHE A 73 -14.78 -8.57 -24.45
C PHE A 73 -13.61 -7.93 -23.69
#